data_AF-A0A1S4L2Z6-F1
#
_entry.id   AF-A0A1S4L2Z6-F1
#
_cell.length_a   1.000
_cell.length_b   1.000
_cell.length_c   1.000
_cell.angle_alpha   90.00
_cell.angle_beta   90.00
_cell.angle_gamma   90.00
#
_symmetry.space_group_name_H-M   'P 1'
#
loop_
_entity.id
_entity.type
_entity.pdbx_description
1 polymer ?
#
loop_
_entity_poly.entity_id
_entity_poly.type
_entity_poly.pdbx_seq_one_letter_code
_entity_poly.pdbx_strand_id
1 'polypeptide(L)' 'YVDYAESLFQHFVKTFAKLYGDDQVSYNIHCVLHLASDVRNQGPLDTFSAFPFENNMQCLKRLLKSHNTPLAQLY' A
#
# COMPACT_ATOMS: atom_id res chain seq x y z
N TYR A 1 12.48 0.44 -16.45
CA TYR A 1 11.66 -0.54 -15.69
C TYR A 1 10.26 -0.04 -15.38
N VAL A 2 10.08 1.25 -15.01
CA VAL A 2 8.76 1.81 -14.66
C VAL A 2 7.75 1.71 -15.81
N ASP A 3 8.14 1.99 -17.05
CA ASP A 3 7.22 1.91 -18.20
C ASP A 3 6.73 0.48 -18.48
N TYR A 4 7.60 -0.51 -18.25
CA TYR A 4 7.21 -1.92 -18.36
C TYR A 4 6.23 -2.32 -17.25
N ALA A 5 6.50 -1.93 -16.00
CA ALA A 5 5.59 -2.15 -14.89
C ALA A 5 4.23 -1.49 -15.12
N GLU A 6 4.20 -0.27 -15.67
CA GLU A 6 2.97 0.43 -16.05
C GLU A 6 2.15 -0.37 -17.08
N SER A 7 2.79 -0.91 -18.11
CA SER A 7 2.10 -1.76 -19.10
C SER A 7 1.51 -3.03 -18.46
N LEU A 8 2.21 -3.62 -17.51
CA LEU A 8 1.73 -4.79 -16.76
C LEU A 8 0.55 -4.44 -15.86
N PHE A 9 0.60 -3.29 -15.18
CA PHE A 9 -0.51 -2.79 -14.36
C PHE A 9 -1.76 -2.50 -15.20
N GLN A 10 -1.61 -1.87 -16.36
CA GLN A 10 -2.73 -1.67 -17.29
C GLN A 10 -3.31 -3.00 -17.77
N HIS A 11 -2.46 -3.98 -18.09
CA HIS A 11 -2.91 -5.31 -18.49
C HIS A 11 -3.63 -6.04 -17.35
N PHE A 12 -3.11 -5.95 -16.13
CA PHE A 12 -3.71 -6.52 -14.93
C PHE A 12 -5.12 -5.96 -14.69
N VAL A 13 -5.28 -4.63 -14.65
CA VAL A 13 -6.60 -4.01 -14.38
C VAL A 13 -7.62 -4.34 -15.47
N LYS A 14 -7.21 -4.32 -16.74
CA LYS A 14 -8.09 -4.73 -17.86
C LYS A 14 -8.52 -6.20 -17.74
N THR A 15 -7.60 -7.08 -17.36
CA THR A 15 -7.89 -8.51 -17.20
C THR A 15 -8.76 -8.77 -15.98
N PHE A 16 -8.50 -8.07 -14.87
CA PHE A 16 -9.32 -8.12 -13.66
C PHE A 16 -10.76 -7.71 -13.94
N ALA A 17 -10.97 -6.57 -14.60
CA ALA A 17 -12.30 -6.10 -14.99
C ALA A 17 -13.02 -7.11 -15.90
N LYS A 18 -12.31 -7.73 -16.85
CA LYS A 18 -12.87 -8.77 -17.72
C LYS A 18 -13.32 -10.02 -16.96
N LEU A 19 -12.59 -10.41 -15.91
CA LEU A 19 -12.86 -11.64 -15.14
C LEU A 19 -13.93 -11.45 -14.06
N TYR A 20 -13.92 -10.30 -13.40
CA TYR A 20 -14.73 -10.04 -12.21
C TYR A 20 -15.84 -8.99 -12.41
N GLY A 21 -15.81 -8.27 -13.53
CA GLY A 21 -16.70 -7.15 -13.83
C GLY A 21 -16.09 -5.80 -13.44
N ASP A 22 -16.45 -4.76 -14.19
CA ASP A 22 -15.99 -3.38 -13.93
C ASP A 22 -16.39 -2.88 -12.54
N ASP A 23 -17.54 -3.34 -12.02
CA ASP A 23 -18.05 -2.99 -10.68
C ASP A 23 -17.13 -3.49 -9.55
N GLN A 24 -16.28 -4.48 -9.82
CA GLN A 24 -15.32 -5.02 -8.86
C GLN A 24 -13.98 -4.27 -8.88
N VAL A 25 -13.79 -3.32 -9.80
CA VAL A 25 -12.61 -2.44 -9.84
C VAL A 25 -12.71 -1.42 -8.72
N SER A 26 -12.46 -1.89 -7.50
CA SER A 26 -12.43 -1.07 -6.31
C SER A 26 -11.30 -0.05 -6.36
N TYR A 27 -11.34 0.92 -5.44
CA TYR A 27 -10.33 1.98 -5.30
C TYR A 27 -8.89 1.44 -5.37
N ASN A 28 -8.60 0.37 -4.63
CA ASN A 28 -7.26 -0.22 -4.59
C ASN A 28 -6.80 -0.74 -5.96
N ILE A 29 -7.70 -1.36 -6.73
CA ILE A 29 -7.38 -1.85 -8.08
C ILE A 29 -7.12 -0.67 -9.02
N HIS A 30 -7.89 0.42 -8.89
CA HIS A 30 -7.67 1.64 -9.67
C HIS A 30 -6.34 2.32 -9.32
N CYS A 31 -5.96 2.36 -8.03
CA CYS A 31 -4.68 2.92 -7.58
C CYS A 31 -3.46 2.27 -8.25
N VAL A 32 -3.54 0.99 -8.63
CA VAL A 32 -2.45 0.29 -9.33
C VAL A 32 -2.08 0.97 -10.65
N LEU A 33 -3.02 1.65 -11.32
CA LEU A 33 -2.74 2.40 -12.56
C LEU A 33 -1.89 3.66 -12.32
N HIS A 34 -1.99 4.25 -11.13
CA HIS A 34 -1.27 5.49 -10.77
C HIS A 34 0.10 5.21 -10.16
N LEU A 35 0.37 3.97 -9.75
CA LEU A 35 1.60 3.61 -9.06
C LEU A 35 2.86 3.91 -9.87
N ALA A 36 2.81 3.74 -11.20
CA ALA A 36 3.92 4.08 -12.08
C ALA A 36 4.20 5.59 -12.13
N SER A 37 3.16 6.43 -12.18
CA SER A 37 3.31 7.88 -12.09
C SER A 37 3.81 8.32 -10.72
N ASP A 38 3.32 7.69 -9.64
CA ASP A 38 3.75 8.00 -8.28
C ASP A 38 5.24 7.71 -8.10
N VAL A 39 5.72 6.58 -8.62
CA VAL A 39 7.15 6.24 -8.59
C VAL A 39 7.99 7.23 -9.41
N ARG A 40 7.48 7.73 -10.54
CA ARG A 40 8.18 8.78 -11.32
C ARG A 40 8.27 10.11 -10.55
N ASN A 41 7.25 10.44 -9.76
CA ASN A 41 7.16 11.73 -9.06
C ASN A 41 7.83 11.73 -7.68
N GLN A 42 7.70 10.63 -6.92
CA GLN A 42 8.12 10.52 -5.52
C GLN A 42 9.38 9.66 -5.32
N GLY A 43 9.85 9.01 -6.39
CA GLY A 43 10.94 8.05 -6.33
C GLY A 43 10.48 6.62 -6.04
N PRO A 44 11.38 5.72 -5.62
CA PRO A 44 11.04 4.32 -5.34
C PRO A 44 9.93 4.17 -4.28
N LEU A 45 9.14 3.09 -4.35
CA LEU A 45 8.06 2.80 -3.40
C LEU A 45 8.47 2.90 -1.91
N ASP A 46 9.70 2.53 -1.59
CA ASP A 46 10.23 2.59 -0.23
C ASP A 46 10.30 4.02 0.34
N THR A 47 10.30 5.05 -0.51
CA THR A 47 10.39 6.46 -0.06
C THR A 47 9.05 7.00 0.44
N PHE A 48 7.92 6.47 -0.06
CA PHE A 48 6.60 7.01 0.23
C PHE A 48 5.58 5.98 0.72
N SER A 49 5.90 4.68 0.68
CA SER A 49 5.03 3.65 1.24
C SER A 49 5.13 3.57 2.76
N ALA A 50 4.04 3.16 3.39
CA ALA A 50 4.02 2.89 4.83
C ALA A 50 4.63 1.51 5.19
N PHE A 51 4.99 0.69 4.19
CA PHE A 51 5.45 -0.68 4.39
C PHE A 51 6.62 -0.82 5.38
N PRO A 52 7.68 0.03 5.34
CA PRO A 52 8.76 -0.03 6.33
C PRO A 52 8.30 0.19 7.78
N PHE A 53 7.17 0.88 7.97
CA PHE A 53 6.63 1.24 9.27
C PHE A 53 5.56 0.26 9.79
N GLU A 54 5.06 -0.66 8.97
CA GLU A 54 4.00 -1.61 9.37
C GLU A 54 4.42 -2.46 10.58
N ASN A 55 5.71 -2.79 10.67
CA ASN A 55 6.23 -3.57 11.79
C ASN A 55 6.32 -2.77 13.11
N ASN A 56 6.29 -1.43 13.06
CA ASN A 56 6.40 -0.60 14.27
C ASN A 56 5.21 -0.81 15.22
N MET A 57 4.04 -1.19 14.70
CA MET A 57 2.89 -1.53 15.53
C MET A 57 3.18 -2.74 16.44
N GLN A 58 3.95 -3.72 15.97
CA GLN A 58 4.35 -4.86 16.79
C GLN A 58 5.31 -4.44 17.90
N CYS A 59 6.29 -3.59 17.59
CA CYS A 59 7.20 -3.01 18.58
C CYS A 59 6.43 -2.24 19.66
N LEU A 60 5.51 -1.38 19.27
CA LEU A 60 4.67 -0.61 20.20
C LEU A 60 3.82 -1.53 21.09
N LYS A 61 3.20 -2.56 20.52
CA LYS A 61 2.40 -3.53 21.30
C LYS A 61 3.23 -4.28 22.34
N ARG A 62 4.52 -4.54 22.11
CA ARG A 62 5.40 -5.18 23.10
C ARG A 62 5.72 -4.28 24.28
N LEU A 63 5.68 -2.97 24.11
CA LEU A 63 5.87 -2.00 25.19
C LEU A 63 4.62 -1.86 26.07
N LEU A 64 3.44 -2.17 25.52
CA LEU A 64 2.18 -2.16 26.24
C LEU A 64 2.04 -3.44 27.08
N LYS A 65 1.98 -3.28 28.40
CA LYS A 65 1.74 -4.36 29.38
C LYS A 65 0.24 -4.64 29.55
N SER A 66 -0.62 -3.65 29.28
CA SER A 66 -2.07 -3.80 29.32
C SER A 66 -2.77 -2.76 28.44
N HIS A 67 -4.05 -2.98 28.14
CA HIS A 67 -4.88 -2.02 27.40
C HIS A 67 -5.22 -0.75 28.20
N ASN A 68 -4.98 -0.75 29.52
CA ASN A 68 -5.27 0.41 30.37
C ASN A 68 -4.18 1.46 30.24
N THR A 69 -4.58 2.71 30.03
CA THR A 69 -3.68 3.88 29.99
C THR A 69 -2.44 3.66 29.10
N PRO A 70 -2.60 3.33 27.81
CA PRO A 70 -1.48 2.92 26.94
C PRO A 70 -0.42 4.01 26.77
N LEU A 71 -0.81 5.28 26.70
CA LEU A 71 0.11 6.41 26.62
C LEU A 71 1.01 6.54 27.86
N ALA A 72 0.47 6.26 29.06
CA ALA A 72 1.24 6.31 30.31
C ALA A 72 2.20 5.12 30.46
N GLN A 73 2.01 4.04 29.69
CA GLN A 73 2.93 2.89 29.67
C GLN A 73 4.11 3.09 28.71
N LEU A 74 4.03 4.09 27.83
CA LEU A 74 5.06 4.42 26.84
C LEU A 74 6.01 5.54 27.31
N TYR A 75 5.79 6.06 28.53
CA TYR A 75 6.56 7.15 29.15
C TYR A 75 7.42 6.64 30.30
#